data_AF-A0AA88HAR8-F1
#
_entry.id   AF-A0AA88HAR8-F1
#
_cell.length_a   1.000
_cell.length_b   1.000
_cell.length_c   1.000
_cell.angle_alpha   90.00
_cell.angle_beta   90.00
_cell.angle_gamma   90.00
#
_symmetry.space_group_name_H-M   'P 1'
#
loop_
_entity.id
_entity.type
_entity.pdbx_description
1 polymer ?
#
loop_
_entity_poly.entity_id
_entity_poly.type
_entity_poly.pdbx_seq_one_letter_code
_entity_poly.pdbx_strand_id
1 'polypeptide(L)'
;MLQLSRDLNFGELRISIRVGLNCKFIPTHCITAKLRTSKCKALPMFHAFLGCDITASFANFGRALGWKLWHIYRETSLSMTSATEYDKLIDKNVVVEPERFLNLLYDRTICNADINEACKSLFCQGKSVDRIPPTREATFQHIRHAIFQAKI
;
A
#
# COMPACT_ATOMS: atom_id res chain seq x y z
N MET A 1 -3.50 -7.26 14.56
CA MET A 1 -2.67 -6.67 15.65
C MET A 1 -3.38 -6.64 17.00
N LEU A 2 -4.56 -6.03 17.16
CA LEU A 2 -5.30 -6.07 18.45
C LEU A 2 -5.85 -7.45 18.83
N GLN A 3 -6.19 -8.28 17.84
CA GLN A 3 -6.60 -9.67 18.05
C GLN A 3 -5.43 -10.51 18.62
N LEU A 4 -4.27 -10.47 17.94
CA LEU A 4 -3.02 -11.13 18.36
C LEU A 4 -2.57 -10.80 19.79
N SER A 5 -2.71 -9.55 20.28
CA SER A 5 -2.31 -9.24 21.67
C SER A 5 -3.27 -9.82 22.71
N ARG A 6 -4.55 -9.97 22.37
CA ARG A 6 -5.55 -10.64 23.23
C ARG A 6 -5.35 -12.15 23.22
N ASP A 7 -5.06 -12.71 22.05
CA ASP A 7 -4.86 -14.15 21.87
C ASP A 7 -3.59 -14.66 22.56
N LEU A 8 -2.57 -13.80 22.71
CA LEU A 8 -1.27 -14.14 23.31
C LEU A 8 -1.12 -13.68 24.79
N ASN A 9 -2.18 -13.17 25.41
CA ASN A 9 -2.22 -12.76 26.83
C ASN A 9 -1.09 -11.79 27.26
N PHE A 10 -0.65 -10.91 26.37
CA PHE A 10 0.34 -9.88 26.70
C PHE A 10 -0.35 -8.65 27.30
N GLY A 11 0.17 -8.14 28.43
CA GLY A 11 -0.37 -6.92 29.07
C GLY A 11 -0.37 -5.69 28.16
N GLU A 12 0.67 -5.50 27.34
CA GLU A 12 0.71 -4.44 26.32
C GLU A 12 1.74 -4.72 25.21
N LEU A 13 1.30 -4.67 23.95
CA LEU A 13 2.19 -4.77 22.78
C LEU A 13 2.77 -3.38 22.41
N ARG A 14 4.09 -3.27 22.36
CA ARG A 14 4.82 -2.03 22.04
C ARG A 14 5.73 -2.20 20.82
N ILE A 15 5.79 -1.17 19.98
CA ILE A 15 6.76 -1.06 18.87
C ILE A 15 7.94 -0.23 19.36
N SER A 16 9.16 -0.77 19.22
CA SER A 16 10.39 -0.01 19.45
C SER A 16 10.87 0.67 18.18
N ILE A 17 11.10 1.97 18.23
CA ILE A 17 11.72 2.75 17.15
C ILE A 17 13.08 3.21 17.64
N ARG A 18 14.13 2.86 16.90
CA ARG A 18 15.51 3.25 17.20
C ARG A 18 16.07 4.14 16.09
N VAL A 19 16.60 5.31 16.47
CA VAL A 19 17.32 6.23 15.58
C VAL A 19 18.60 6.65 16.29
N GLY A 20 19.72 6.07 15.87
CA GLY A 20 21.00 6.18 16.58
C GLY A 20 20.90 5.64 18.01
N LEU A 21 21.27 6.46 18.99
CA LEU A 21 21.17 6.13 20.42
C LEU A 21 19.76 6.31 21.00
N ASN A 22 18.86 7.00 20.28
CA ASN A 22 17.51 7.25 20.76
C ASN A 22 16.62 6.03 20.51
N CYS A 23 16.00 5.51 21.56
CA CYS A 23 14.99 4.45 21.50
C CYS A 23 13.68 4.96 22.08
N LYS A 24 12.59 4.83 21.33
CA LYS A 24 11.22 5.15 21.78
C LYS A 24 10.37 3.90 21.68
N PHE A 25 9.58 3.63 22.71
CA PHE A 25 8.57 2.58 22.70
C PHE A 25 7.19 3.22 22.53
N ILE A 26 6.44 2.76 21.54
CA ILE A 26 5.09 3.26 21.25
C ILE A 26 4.11 2.11 21.44
N PRO A 27 3.13 2.23 22.36
CA PRO A 27 2.08 1.25 22.47
C PRO A 27 1.29 1.14 21.17
N THR A 28 1.08 -0.09 20.72
CA THR A 28 0.32 -0.37 19.48
C THR A 28 -1.10 0.17 19.55
N HIS A 29 -1.74 0.13 20.72
CA HIS A 29 -3.09 0.65 20.93
C HIS A 29 -3.19 2.17 20.65
N CYS A 30 -2.13 2.94 20.93
CA CYS A 30 -2.06 4.37 20.63
C CYS A 30 -2.01 4.63 19.12
N ILE A 31 -1.33 3.77 18.36
CA ILE A 31 -1.25 3.84 16.91
C ILE A 31 -2.61 3.48 16.29
N THR A 32 -3.24 2.41 16.77
CA THR A 32 -4.55 1.98 16.27
C THR A 32 -5.64 3.01 16.54
N ALA A 33 -5.59 3.68 17.71
CA ALA A 33 -6.51 4.76 18.04
C ALA A 33 -6.44 5.94 17.06
N LYS A 34 -5.23 6.26 16.56
CA LYS A 34 -5.02 7.34 15.57
C LYS A 34 -5.37 6.94 14.15
N LEU A 35 -5.11 5.68 13.76
CA LEU A 35 -5.24 5.24 12.36
C LEU A 35 -6.66 4.88 11.93
N ARG A 36 -7.59 4.67 12.88
CA ARG A 36 -8.92 4.06 12.67
C ARG A 36 -8.80 2.60 12.19
N THR A 37 -9.85 1.81 12.43
CA THR A 37 -9.84 0.36 12.16
C THR A 37 -9.58 0.02 10.69
N SER A 38 -10.15 0.77 9.75
CA SER A 38 -10.00 0.48 8.31
C SER A 38 -8.56 0.62 7.82
N LYS A 39 -7.84 1.67 8.22
CA LYS A 39 -6.42 1.81 7.85
C LYS A 39 -5.54 0.80 8.58
N CYS A 40 -5.87 0.45 9.83
CA CYS A 40 -5.13 -0.61 10.53
C CYS A 40 -5.19 -1.94 9.78
N LYS A 41 -6.36 -2.29 9.23
CA LYS A 41 -6.54 -3.51 8.42
C LYS A 41 -5.82 -3.45 7.08
N ALA A 42 -5.87 -2.30 6.39
CA ALA A 42 -5.22 -2.12 5.10
C ALA A 42 -3.70 -1.86 5.17
N LEU A 43 -3.15 -1.56 6.36
CA LEU A 43 -1.75 -1.17 6.53
C LEU A 43 -0.73 -2.21 6.01
N PRO A 44 -0.91 -3.53 6.23
CA PRO A 44 0.00 -4.55 5.70
C PRO A 44 0.06 -4.51 4.16
N MET A 45 -1.11 -4.45 3.51
CA MET A 45 -1.20 -4.35 2.06
C MET A 45 -0.60 -3.05 1.54
N PHE A 46 -0.88 -1.93 2.19
CA PHE A 46 -0.30 -0.64 1.84
C PHE A 46 1.24 -0.66 1.94
N HIS A 47 1.78 -1.27 3.00
CA HIS A 47 3.22 -1.38 3.21
C HIS A 47 3.88 -2.24 2.13
N ALA A 48 3.31 -3.42 1.84
CA ALA A 48 3.82 -4.31 0.81
C ALA A 48 3.66 -3.70 -0.60
N PHE A 49 2.58 -2.99 -0.86
CA PHE A 49 2.30 -2.38 -2.17
C PHE A 49 3.27 -1.26 -2.52
N LEU A 50 3.64 -0.38 -1.58
CA LEU A 50 4.61 0.69 -1.88
C LEU A 50 6.08 0.25 -1.84
N GLY A 51 6.33 -1.02 -1.49
CA GLY A 51 7.65 -1.56 -1.26
C GLY A 51 7.94 -1.76 0.22
N CYS A 52 8.21 -3.01 0.58
CA CYS A 52 8.82 -3.44 1.83
C CYS A 52 10.15 -4.15 1.54
N ASP A 53 10.74 -4.82 2.54
CA ASP A 53 12.05 -5.46 2.38
C ASP A 53 12.06 -6.58 1.31
N ILE A 54 10.88 -7.07 0.94
CA ILE A 54 10.68 -8.24 0.08
C ILE A 54 9.79 -7.96 -1.15
N THR A 55 9.25 -6.74 -1.29
CA THR A 55 8.53 -6.30 -2.50
C THR A 55 9.27 -5.11 -3.12
N ALA A 56 9.23 -5.02 -4.45
CA ALA A 56 9.84 -3.89 -5.15
C ALA A 56 9.18 -2.56 -4.75
N SER A 57 9.92 -1.46 -4.89
CA SER A 57 9.37 -0.11 -4.73
C SER A 57 9.22 0.58 -6.08
N PHE A 58 8.29 1.53 -6.16
CA PHE A 58 8.13 2.36 -7.36
C PHE A 58 9.16 3.50 -7.32
N ALA A 59 9.89 3.70 -8.43
CA ALA A 59 10.91 4.73 -8.54
C ALA A 59 10.34 6.12 -8.22
N ASN A 60 11.07 6.95 -7.48
CA ASN A 60 10.68 8.31 -7.07
C ASN A 60 9.45 8.44 -6.15
N PHE A 61 8.73 7.37 -5.84
CA PHE A 61 7.55 7.42 -4.97
C PHE A 61 7.85 6.84 -3.60
N GLY A 62 8.06 7.72 -2.62
CA GLY A 62 8.28 7.32 -1.23
C GLY A 62 6.99 7.06 -0.45
N ARG A 63 7.12 6.32 0.67
CA ARG A 63 6.05 6.07 1.66
C ARG A 63 5.35 7.34 2.14
N ALA A 64 6.08 8.46 2.25
CA ALA A 64 5.51 9.74 2.67
C ALA A 64 4.48 10.30 1.66
N LEU A 65 4.74 10.17 0.36
CA LEU A 65 3.80 10.61 -0.68
C LEU A 65 2.59 9.68 -0.73
N GLY A 66 2.82 8.37 -0.74
CA GLY A 66 1.73 7.38 -0.68
C GLY A 66 0.86 7.57 0.56
N TRP A 67 1.44 7.89 1.71
CA TRP A 67 0.69 8.15 2.95
C TRP A 67 -0.24 9.36 2.83
N LYS A 68 0.26 10.45 2.23
CA LYS A 68 -0.53 11.66 1.97
C LYS A 68 -1.67 11.38 1.00
N LEU A 69 -1.41 10.66 -0.10
CA LEU A 69 -2.46 10.27 -1.04
C LEU A 69 -3.51 9.37 -0.38
N TRP A 70 -3.09 8.40 0.42
CA TRP A 70 -4.02 7.53 1.15
C TRP A 70 -4.83 8.26 2.24
N HIS A 71 -4.42 9.47 2.65
CA HIS A 71 -5.25 10.31 3.51
C HIS A 71 -6.38 11.00 2.73
N ILE A 72 -6.16 11.27 1.44
CA ILE A 72 -7.11 11.93 0.54
C ILE A 72 -8.08 10.89 -0.04
N TYR A 73 -7.56 9.78 -0.59
CA TYR A 73 -8.35 8.72 -1.23
C TYR A 73 -8.63 7.60 -0.24
N ARG A 74 -9.86 7.59 0.31
CA ARG A 74 -10.22 6.71 1.43
C ARG A 74 -10.63 5.32 0.97
N GLU A 75 -11.13 5.22 -0.25
CA GLU A 75 -11.57 4.00 -0.96
C GLU A 75 -10.44 2.96 -1.02
N THR A 76 -9.19 3.43 -1.10
CA THR A 76 -7.98 2.60 -1.06
C THR A 76 -7.95 1.67 0.17
N SER A 77 -8.47 2.10 1.31
CA SER A 77 -8.47 1.27 2.53
C SER A 77 -9.40 0.07 2.41
N LEU A 78 -10.57 0.25 1.78
CA LEU A 78 -11.54 -0.83 1.60
C LEU A 78 -10.97 -1.87 0.64
N SER A 79 -10.50 -1.42 -0.53
CA SER A 79 -9.90 -2.32 -1.52
C SER A 79 -8.69 -3.08 -0.97
N MET A 80 -7.75 -2.40 -0.32
CA MET A 80 -6.56 -3.06 0.24
C MET A 80 -6.90 -4.09 1.31
N THR A 81 -7.92 -3.81 2.14
CA THR A 81 -8.39 -4.78 3.15
C THR A 81 -9.04 -6.00 2.47
N SER A 82 -9.96 -5.76 1.53
CA SER A 82 -10.64 -6.83 0.79
C SER A 82 -9.67 -7.71 0.01
N ALA A 83 -8.61 -7.12 -0.55
CA ALA A 83 -7.57 -7.87 -1.26
C ALA A 83 -6.83 -8.86 -0.35
N THR A 84 -6.61 -8.50 0.92
CA THR A 84 -5.97 -9.38 1.92
C THR A 84 -6.92 -10.41 2.55
N GLU A 85 -8.23 -10.15 2.54
CA GLU A 85 -9.23 -11.11 3.04
C GLU A 85 -9.64 -12.14 1.96
N TYR A 86 -9.23 -11.93 0.70
CA TYR A 86 -9.60 -12.79 -0.42
C TYR A 86 -8.68 -14.03 -0.52
N ASP A 87 -9.22 -15.21 -0.23
CA ASP A 87 -8.45 -16.47 -0.23
C ASP A 87 -8.42 -17.23 -1.57
N LYS A 88 -9.16 -16.76 -2.57
CA LYS A 88 -9.18 -17.38 -3.90
C LYS A 88 -8.14 -16.76 -4.83
N LEU A 89 -7.94 -17.38 -6.00
CA LEU A 89 -7.13 -16.84 -7.09
C LEU A 89 -7.49 -15.36 -7.32
N ILE A 90 -6.51 -14.47 -7.17
CA ILE A 90 -6.68 -13.02 -7.31
C ILE A 90 -7.21 -12.74 -8.73
N ASP A 91 -8.49 -12.38 -8.80
CA ASP A 91 -9.16 -11.98 -10.04
C ASP A 91 -8.84 -10.52 -10.38
N LYS A 92 -8.98 -10.16 -11.65
CA LYS A 92 -8.70 -8.83 -12.22
C LYS A 92 -9.50 -7.70 -11.55
N ASN A 93 -10.60 -8.01 -10.88
CA ASN A 93 -11.40 -7.00 -10.16
C ASN A 93 -10.73 -6.52 -8.85
N VAL A 94 -9.86 -7.34 -8.24
CA VAL A 94 -9.14 -6.99 -7.01
C VAL A 94 -8.07 -5.93 -7.26
N VAL A 95 -7.59 -5.79 -8.50
CA VAL A 95 -6.45 -4.92 -8.84
C VAL A 95 -6.84 -3.52 -9.31
N VAL A 96 -8.11 -3.25 -9.59
CA VAL A 96 -8.58 -1.97 -10.16
C VAL A 96 -8.25 -0.78 -9.26
N GLU A 97 -8.58 -0.86 -7.98
CA GLU A 97 -8.33 0.26 -7.05
C GLU A 97 -6.84 0.44 -6.70
N PRO A 98 -6.04 -0.62 -6.50
CA PRO A 98 -4.58 -0.48 -6.41
C PRO A 98 -3.94 0.10 -7.69
N GLU A 99 -4.43 -0.25 -8.88
CA GLU A 99 -4.00 0.37 -10.16
C GLU A 99 -4.33 1.86 -10.20
N ARG A 100 -5.56 2.25 -9.82
CA ARG A 100 -5.96 3.67 -9.70
C ARG A 100 -5.08 4.44 -8.71
N PHE A 101 -4.79 3.82 -7.56
CA PHE A 101 -3.88 4.39 -6.59
C PHE A 101 -2.46 4.55 -7.14
N LEU A 102 -2.01 3.62 -7.99
CA LEU A 102 -0.74 3.74 -8.69
C LEU A 102 -0.74 4.91 -9.67
N ASN A 103 -1.77 5.04 -10.50
CA ASN A 103 -1.92 6.19 -11.40
C ASN A 103 -1.85 7.51 -10.63
N LEU A 104 -2.52 7.61 -9.47
CA LEU A 104 -2.48 8.78 -8.59
C LEU A 104 -1.08 9.10 -8.04
N LEU A 105 -0.21 8.10 -7.86
CA LEU A 105 1.18 8.31 -7.47
C LEU A 105 1.94 9.04 -8.59
N TYR A 106 1.77 8.61 -9.83
CA TYR A 106 2.46 9.16 -11.01
C TYR A 106 1.90 10.51 -11.46
N ASP A 107 0.57 10.58 -11.66
CA ASP A 107 -0.11 11.79 -12.09
C ASP A 107 -1.58 11.78 -11.63
N ARG A 108 -2.01 12.85 -10.96
CA ARG A 108 -3.38 12.94 -10.46
C ARG A 108 -4.43 13.08 -11.57
N THR A 109 -4.01 13.53 -12.76
CA THR A 109 -4.91 13.75 -13.90
C THR A 109 -5.30 12.45 -14.60
N ILE A 110 -4.55 11.36 -14.40
CA ILE A 110 -4.79 10.05 -15.03
C ILE A 110 -5.37 9.01 -14.05
N CYS A 111 -5.88 9.46 -12.90
CA CYS A 111 -6.36 8.58 -11.82
C CYS A 111 -7.44 7.58 -12.25
N ASN A 112 -8.25 7.94 -13.25
CA ASN A 112 -9.34 7.11 -13.75
C ASN A 112 -9.01 6.39 -15.07
N ALA A 113 -7.81 6.60 -15.63
CA ALA A 113 -7.39 5.94 -16.84
C ALA A 113 -7.06 4.47 -16.56
N ASP A 114 -7.19 3.61 -17.58
CA ASP A 114 -6.52 2.31 -17.57
C ASP A 114 -5.01 2.53 -17.48
N ILE A 115 -4.30 1.70 -16.73
CA ILE A 115 -2.87 1.89 -16.47
C ILE A 115 -2.02 1.85 -17.74
N ASN A 116 -2.41 1.09 -18.77
CA ASN A 116 -1.70 1.08 -20.05
C ASN A 116 -1.94 2.39 -20.82
N GLU A 117 -3.15 2.96 -20.75
CA GLU A 117 -3.44 4.27 -21.33
C GLU A 117 -2.72 5.40 -20.58
N ALA A 118 -2.64 5.30 -19.25
CA ALA A 118 -1.82 6.18 -18.42
C ALA A 118 -0.33 6.13 -18.80
N CYS A 119 0.21 4.91 -18.93
CA CYS A 119 1.58 4.66 -19.36
C CYS A 119 1.85 5.26 -20.75
N LYS A 120 0.98 4.97 -21.73
CA LYS A 120 1.07 5.49 -23.09
C LYS A 120 0.99 7.02 -23.12
N SER A 121 0.03 7.62 -22.42
CA SER A 121 -0.13 9.08 -22.36
C SER A 121 1.12 9.77 -21.82
N LEU A 122 1.67 9.29 -20.70
CA LEU A 122 2.87 9.85 -20.10
C LEU A 122 4.12 9.63 -20.98
N PHE A 123 4.21 8.49 -21.66
CA PHE A 123 5.26 8.23 -22.65
C PHE A 123 5.19 9.22 -23.82
N CYS A 124 4.02 9.43 -24.41
CA CYS A 124 3.82 10.39 -25.50
C CYS A 124 4.10 11.84 -25.09
N GLN A 125 4.01 12.17 -23.80
CA GLN A 125 4.41 13.47 -23.26
C GLN A 125 5.92 13.61 -23.04
N GLY A 126 6.73 12.59 -23.39
CA GLY A 126 8.18 12.61 -23.24
C GLY A 126 8.65 12.51 -21.78
N LYS A 127 7.82 11.94 -20.88
CA LYS A 127 8.23 11.66 -19.51
C LYS A 127 9.36 10.62 -19.49
N SER A 128 10.26 10.74 -18.52
CA SER A 128 11.29 9.74 -18.28
C SER A 128 10.68 8.43 -17.76
N VAL A 129 11.38 7.30 -17.97
CA VAL A 129 10.87 5.95 -17.64
C VAL A 129 10.47 5.82 -16.16
N ASP A 130 11.21 6.46 -15.26
CA ASP A 130 10.96 6.54 -13.81
C ASP A 130 9.77 7.44 -13.43
N ARG A 131 9.13 8.08 -14.41
CA ARG A 131 7.92 8.90 -14.28
C ARG A 131 6.75 8.36 -15.11
N ILE A 132 6.82 7.10 -15.53
CA ILE A 132 5.75 6.40 -16.25
C ILE A 132 5.34 5.19 -15.40
N PRO A 133 4.03 4.94 -15.18
CA PRO A 133 3.60 3.76 -14.44
C PRO A 133 4.02 2.47 -15.17
N PRO A 134 4.24 1.37 -14.43
CA PRO A 134 4.48 0.07 -15.05
C PRO A 134 3.30 -0.37 -15.92
N THR A 135 3.52 -1.32 -16.81
CA THR A 135 2.43 -1.94 -17.57
C THR A 135 1.43 -2.62 -16.64
N ARG A 136 0.23 -2.89 -17.15
CA ARG A 136 -0.81 -3.59 -16.40
C ARG A 136 -0.34 -4.95 -15.89
N GLU A 137 0.39 -5.69 -16.70
CA GLU A 137 0.90 -7.02 -16.37
C GLU A 137 1.93 -6.97 -15.25
N ALA A 138 2.87 -6.02 -15.32
CA ALA A 138 3.86 -5.81 -14.26
C ALA A 138 3.19 -5.37 -12.95
N THR A 139 2.22 -4.45 -13.05
CA THR A 139 1.44 -3.97 -11.91
C THR A 139 0.61 -5.08 -11.29
N PHE A 140 -0.02 -5.94 -12.09
CA PHE A 140 -0.78 -7.09 -11.63
C PHE A 140 0.09 -8.06 -10.83
N GLN A 141 1.28 -8.40 -11.33
CA GLN A 141 2.21 -9.28 -10.60
C GLN A 141 2.69 -8.64 -9.30
N HIS A 142 2.99 -7.34 -9.33
CA HIS A 142 3.37 -6.59 -8.14
C HIS A 142 2.27 -6.59 -7.08
N ILE A 143 1.01 -6.35 -7.48
CA ILE A 143 -0.14 -6.40 -6.56
C ILE A 143 -0.32 -7.81 -5.99
N ARG A 144 -0.20 -8.86 -6.81
CA ARG A 144 -0.26 -10.25 -6.33
C ARG A 144 0.80 -10.54 -5.28
N HIS A 145 2.03 -10.12 -5.53
CA HIS A 145 3.13 -10.27 -4.59
C HIS A 145 2.85 -9.47 -3.31
N ALA A 146 2.41 -8.23 -3.41
CA ALA A 146 2.04 -7.41 -2.26
C ALA A 146 0.92 -8.04 -1.41
N ILE A 147 -0.11 -8.61 -2.04
CA ILE A 147 -1.18 -9.33 -1.33
C ILE A 147 -0.62 -10.54 -0.59
N PHE A 148 0.23 -11.33 -1.25
CA PHE A 148 0.87 -12.48 -0.61
C PHE A 148 1.67 -12.06 0.62
N GLN A 149 2.47 -11.00 0.52
CA GLN A 149 3.29 -10.52 1.65
C GLN A 149 2.46 -9.89 2.76
N ALA A 150 1.32 -9.29 2.44
CA ALA A 150 0.43 -8.70 3.43
C ALA A 150 -0.32 -9.73 4.28
N LYS A 151 -0.34 -11.01 3.86
CA LYS A 151 -0.94 -12.13 4.59
C LYS A 151 0.03 -12.85 5.53
N ILE A 152 1.33 -12.56 5.44
CA ILE A 152 2.37 -13.11 6.33
C ILE A 152 2.34 -12.36 7.66
#